data_AF-A0A3L6JP88-F1
#
_entry.id   AF-A0A3L6JP88-F1
#
_cell.length_a   1.000
_cell.length_b   1.000
_cell.length_c   1.000
_cell.angle_alpha   90.00
_cell.angle_beta   90.00
_cell.angle_gamma   90.00
#
_symmetry.space_group_name_H-M   'P 1'
#
loop_
_entity.id
_entity.type
_entity.pdbx_description
1 polymer ?
#
loop_
_entity_poly.entity_id
_entity_poly.type
_entity_poly.pdbx_seq_one_letter_code
_entity_poly.pdbx_strand_id
1 'polypeptide(L)'
;MARTPVDVYRGLVKTQLGDGIQSQVDSVVARFTDCVFAGEKLSVHVTRFLRLTTRLNAYLNSRTTAGQPDVTLAVDLLDYLTSTSKWWTVTRQDPVLILRPASRDARSFIKSIADLNVGGNTLQRISAATEKLSGFLEEHEVGNQKEMENLCNDMLSTWVLLCAFACKSQGRNVTTEEDFETAYDTTRILLFYVDTNDYKALTAIRRLGTHPVLPLAARVAFSPGFEKKLNASVAANLERVHGDYLAELAVATSGASRSILTNSLRLLGQLQGVRQELERLEEEHYESIIIGSMEIIEGVGVSSDFLKDESSALTIFKGLRPAKGVDERIQLITRRLESLIVDATGNKDFLLQYARLVPRITALLLLLASKTKESPEAPLEDSDVKRGLILLYALISG
;
A
#
# COMPACT_ATOMS: atom_id res chain seq x y z
N MET A 1 -9.33 -13.34 -9.04
CA MET A 1 -10.02 -14.65 -8.88
C MET A 1 -10.24 -14.89 -7.39
N ALA A 2 -11.43 -15.33 -6.96
CA ALA A 2 -11.71 -15.56 -5.55
C ALA A 2 -11.01 -16.85 -5.06
N ARG A 3 -10.40 -16.81 -3.87
CA ARG A 3 -9.74 -17.96 -3.23
C ARG A 3 -10.78 -18.88 -2.62
N THR A 4 -10.52 -20.18 -2.66
CA THR A 4 -11.36 -21.19 -1.99
C THR A 4 -11.28 -21.02 -0.48
N PRO A 5 -12.42 -20.95 0.24
CA PRO A 5 -12.41 -20.79 1.70
C PRO A 5 -11.61 -21.87 2.43
N VAL A 6 -11.78 -23.14 2.04
CA VAL A 6 -11.07 -24.28 2.64
C VAL A 6 -9.55 -24.10 2.56
N ASP A 7 -9.04 -23.67 1.41
CA ASP A 7 -7.59 -23.50 1.19
C ASP A 7 -7.04 -22.36 2.04
N VAL A 8 -7.77 -21.25 2.14
CA VAL A 8 -7.37 -20.12 2.99
C VAL A 8 -7.37 -20.51 4.45
N TYR A 9 -8.42 -21.17 4.96
CA TYR A 9 -8.46 -21.58 6.36
C TYR A 9 -7.38 -22.62 6.69
N ARG A 10 -7.14 -23.60 5.82
CA ARG A 10 -6.00 -24.53 5.95
C ARG A 10 -4.66 -23.78 5.95
N GLY A 11 -4.51 -22.78 5.08
CA GLY A 11 -3.35 -21.91 5.03
C GLY A 11 -3.13 -21.17 6.35
N LEU A 12 -4.17 -20.56 6.91
CA LEU A 12 -4.11 -19.84 8.19
C LEU A 12 -3.73 -20.76 9.36
N VAL A 13 -4.27 -21.97 9.41
CA VAL A 13 -3.94 -22.96 10.44
C VAL A 13 -2.50 -23.44 10.31
N LYS A 14 -2.07 -23.82 9.09
CA LYS A 14 -0.74 -24.39 8.84
C LYS A 14 0.39 -23.37 8.95
N THR A 15 0.08 -22.09 8.79
CA THR A 15 1.10 -21.03 8.84
C THR A 15 1.53 -20.76 10.28
N GLN A 16 2.79 -21.07 10.56
CA GLN A 16 3.40 -20.83 11.86
C GLN A 16 3.89 -19.39 11.97
N LEU A 17 3.87 -18.84 13.18
CA LEU A 17 4.53 -17.56 13.47
C LEU A 17 5.99 -17.86 13.76
N GLY A 18 6.90 -17.20 13.04
CA GLY A 18 8.34 -17.34 13.29
C GLY A 18 8.76 -16.78 14.64
N ASP A 19 10.00 -17.07 15.02
CA ASP A 19 10.58 -16.58 16.27
C ASP A 19 10.63 -15.04 16.29
N GLY A 20 10.33 -14.45 17.45
CA GLY A 20 10.32 -12.99 17.62
C GLY A 20 9.09 -12.26 17.05
N ILE A 21 8.17 -12.95 16.36
CA ILE A 21 6.92 -12.33 15.91
C ILE A 21 6.03 -11.94 17.08
N GLN A 22 5.96 -12.79 18.10
CA GLN A 22 5.15 -12.48 19.28
C GLN A 22 5.63 -11.22 19.99
N SER A 23 6.95 -11.03 20.18
CA SER A 23 7.49 -9.83 20.82
C SER A 23 7.24 -8.56 20.01
N GLN A 24 7.26 -8.65 18.67
CA GLN A 24 6.88 -7.54 17.80
C GLN A 24 5.41 -7.19 17.95
N VAL A 25 4.51 -8.18 17.95
CA VAL A 25 3.08 -7.97 18.20
C VAL A 25 2.87 -7.33 19.57
N ASP A 26 3.53 -7.85 20.61
CA ASP A 26 3.45 -7.34 21.98
C ASP A 26 3.89 -5.86 22.05
N SER A 27 4.96 -5.47 21.33
CA SER A 27 5.42 -4.09 21.26
C SER A 27 4.39 -3.13 20.64
N VAL A 28 3.57 -3.61 19.70
CA VAL A 28 2.49 -2.84 19.08
C VAL A 28 1.31 -2.74 20.04
N VAL A 29 0.91 -3.86 20.65
CA VAL A 29 -0.31 -3.92 21.46
C VAL A 29 -0.14 -3.45 22.91
N ALA A 30 1.09 -3.33 23.41
CA ALA A 30 1.40 -2.85 24.77
C ALA A 30 0.70 -1.52 25.10
N ARG A 31 0.42 -0.72 24.08
CA ARG A 31 -0.22 0.60 24.17
C ARG A 31 -1.72 0.56 24.48
N PHE A 32 -2.31 -0.63 24.42
CA PHE A 32 -3.75 -0.89 24.60
C PHE A 32 -4.03 -1.85 25.76
N THR A 33 -3.03 -2.20 26.58
CA THR A 33 -3.15 -3.18 27.68
C THR A 33 -4.06 -2.73 28.80
N ASP A 34 -4.16 -1.41 28.99
CA ASP A 34 -4.95 -0.79 30.07
C ASP A 34 -6.42 -0.56 29.66
N CYS A 35 -6.74 -0.84 28.40
CA CYS A 35 -8.10 -0.70 27.86
C CYS A 35 -8.82 -2.05 27.92
N VAL A 36 -10.05 -2.05 28.44
CA VAL A 36 -10.96 -3.21 28.38
C VAL A 36 -11.99 -2.95 27.30
N PHE A 37 -12.30 -3.97 26.50
CA PHE A 37 -13.27 -3.90 25.43
C PHE A 37 -13.91 -5.28 25.22
N ALA A 38 -15.25 -5.32 25.08
CA ALA A 38 -16.01 -6.55 24.86
C ALA A 38 -15.73 -7.69 25.87
N GLY A 39 -15.40 -7.36 27.12
CA GLY A 39 -15.14 -8.34 28.19
C GLY A 39 -13.69 -8.84 28.30
N GLU A 40 -12.80 -8.47 27.37
CA GLU A 40 -11.37 -8.79 27.43
C GLU A 40 -10.51 -7.51 27.33
N LYS A 41 -9.19 -7.65 27.46
CA LYS A 41 -8.27 -6.53 27.18
C LYS A 41 -8.29 -6.22 25.69
N LEU A 42 -8.35 -4.94 25.33
CA LEU A 42 -8.29 -4.51 23.93
C LEU A 42 -7.02 -5.02 23.24
N SER A 43 -5.89 -5.08 23.96
CA SER A 43 -4.65 -5.67 23.46
C SER A 43 -4.81 -7.13 23.01
N VAL A 44 -5.66 -7.93 23.65
CA VAL A 44 -5.91 -9.34 23.27
C VAL A 44 -6.62 -9.41 21.91
N HIS A 45 -7.65 -8.59 21.71
CA HIS A 45 -8.34 -8.52 20.43
C HIS A 45 -7.40 -8.08 19.30
N VAL A 46 -6.59 -7.05 19.54
CA VAL A 46 -5.62 -6.56 18.55
C VAL A 46 -4.54 -7.59 18.26
N THR A 47 -4.04 -8.30 19.28
CA THR A 47 -3.08 -9.40 19.09
C THR A 47 -3.64 -10.48 18.18
N ARG A 48 -4.89 -10.91 18.41
CA ARG A 48 -5.57 -11.92 17.60
C ARG A 48 -5.76 -11.46 16.14
N PHE A 49 -6.17 -10.21 15.92
CA PHE A 49 -6.25 -9.62 14.58
C PHE A 49 -4.89 -9.61 13.86
N LEU A 50 -3.84 -9.15 14.55
CA LEU A 50 -2.49 -9.09 13.99
C LEU A 50 -1.97 -10.49 13.66
N ARG A 51 -2.19 -11.49 14.53
CA ARG A 51 -1.81 -12.88 14.28
C ARG A 51 -2.52 -13.47 13.06
N LEU A 52 -3.84 -13.27 12.95
CA LEU A 52 -4.63 -13.72 11.80
C LEU A 52 -4.10 -13.13 10.49
N THR A 53 -3.93 -11.81 10.46
CA THR A 53 -3.48 -11.09 9.27
C THR A 53 -2.03 -11.41 8.92
N THR A 54 -1.17 -11.59 9.93
CA THR A 54 0.24 -12.01 9.74
C THR A 54 0.31 -13.39 9.07
N ARG A 55 -0.50 -14.36 9.53
CA ARG A 55 -0.61 -15.67 8.90
C ARG A 55 -1.15 -15.58 7.48
N LEU A 56 -2.19 -14.77 7.27
CA LEU A 56 -2.75 -14.53 5.94
C LEU A 56 -1.67 -14.02 4.98
N ASN A 57 -0.93 -12.98 5.36
CA ASN A 57 0.11 -12.40 4.52
C ASN A 57 1.22 -13.41 4.16
N ALA A 58 1.64 -14.23 5.12
CA ALA A 58 2.64 -15.27 4.85
C ALA A 58 2.08 -16.34 3.88
N TYR A 59 0.86 -16.82 4.12
CA TYR A 59 0.17 -17.77 3.25
C TYR A 59 -0.02 -17.22 1.82
N LEU A 60 -0.43 -15.96 1.69
CA LEU A 60 -0.61 -15.27 0.40
C LEU A 60 0.69 -15.07 -0.37
N ASN A 61 1.84 -15.19 0.31
CA ASN A 61 3.16 -15.20 -0.30
C ASN A 61 3.73 -16.63 -0.40
N SER A 62 2.88 -17.66 -0.33
CA SER A 62 3.23 -19.07 -0.42
C SER A 62 4.27 -19.52 0.63
N ARG A 63 4.31 -18.86 1.79
CA ARG A 63 5.20 -19.18 2.91
C ARG A 63 4.42 -19.89 4.02
N THR A 64 5.05 -20.89 4.63
CA THR A 64 4.52 -21.67 5.76
C THR A 64 4.91 -21.09 7.12
N THR A 65 5.86 -20.15 7.14
CA THR A 65 6.31 -19.46 8.36
C THR A 65 6.26 -17.96 8.13
N ALA A 66 5.54 -17.25 8.98
CA ALA A 66 5.43 -15.80 8.95
C ALA A 66 6.64 -15.13 9.58
N GLY A 67 7.12 -14.07 8.93
CA GLY A 67 8.27 -13.27 9.37
C GLY A 67 7.89 -11.82 9.66
N GLN A 68 8.88 -11.02 10.03
CA GLN A 68 8.71 -9.59 10.31
C GLN A 68 8.01 -8.79 9.18
N PRO A 69 8.25 -9.07 7.89
CA PRO A 69 7.51 -8.41 6.81
C PRO A 69 5.99 -8.63 6.90
N ASP A 70 5.54 -9.81 7.33
CA ASP A 70 4.11 -10.15 7.41
C ASP A 70 3.40 -9.42 8.54
N VAL A 71 4.10 -9.26 9.68
CA VAL A 71 3.63 -8.44 10.81
C VAL A 71 3.57 -6.98 10.40
N THR A 72 4.56 -6.50 9.65
CA THR A 72 4.55 -5.12 9.15
C THR A 72 3.32 -4.86 8.27
N LEU A 73 3.02 -5.78 7.35
CA LEU A 73 1.81 -5.71 6.51
C LEU A 73 0.52 -5.76 7.36
N ALA A 74 0.49 -6.58 8.41
CA ALA A 74 -0.65 -6.67 9.31
C ALA A 74 -0.88 -5.37 10.11
N VAL A 75 0.18 -4.75 10.59
CA VAL A 75 0.13 -3.44 11.26
C VAL A 75 -0.31 -2.35 10.29
N ASP A 76 0.21 -2.36 9.05
CA ASP A 76 -0.18 -1.40 8.02
C ASP A 76 -1.65 -1.52 7.61
N LEU A 77 -2.18 -2.74 7.60
CA LEU A 77 -3.61 -2.98 7.41
C LEU A 77 -4.43 -2.44 8.59
N LEU A 78 -4.00 -2.68 9.84
CA LEU A 78 -4.68 -2.17 11.03
C LEU A 78 -4.72 -0.64 11.01
N ASP A 79 -3.57 0.00 10.74
CA ASP A 79 -3.47 1.45 10.62
C ASP A 79 -4.34 1.97 9.47
N TYR A 80 -4.39 1.28 8.33
CA TYR A 80 -5.26 1.63 7.21
C TYR A 80 -6.75 1.63 7.60
N LEU A 81 -7.23 0.56 8.22
CA LEU A 81 -8.64 0.40 8.61
C LEU A 81 -9.07 1.41 9.67
N THR A 82 -8.14 1.94 10.47
CA THR A 82 -8.42 2.82 11.61
C THR A 82 -8.15 4.30 11.32
N SER A 83 -7.21 4.61 10.41
CA SER A 83 -6.87 5.98 10.02
C SER A 83 -7.75 6.54 8.90
N THR A 84 -8.40 5.68 8.12
CA THR A 84 -9.29 6.11 7.03
C THR A 84 -10.74 6.29 7.52
N SER A 85 -11.52 7.16 6.85
CA SER A 85 -12.93 7.40 7.19
C SER A 85 -13.82 6.22 6.74
N LYS A 86 -15.14 6.30 6.93
CA LYS A 86 -16.21 5.26 6.80
C LYS A 86 -16.25 4.39 5.51
N TRP A 87 -15.25 4.45 4.64
CA TRP A 87 -15.28 4.06 3.24
C TRP A 87 -14.27 2.98 2.86
N TRP A 88 -13.75 2.23 3.84
CA TRP A 88 -13.09 0.94 3.58
C TRP A 88 -14.11 -0.16 3.26
N THR A 89 -15.32 0.18 2.82
CA THR A 89 -16.24 -0.75 2.14
C THR A 89 -15.62 -1.18 0.82
N VAL A 90 -14.59 -2.01 0.96
CA VAL A 90 -14.20 -2.95 -0.06
C VAL A 90 -15.49 -3.72 -0.36
N THR A 91 -15.83 -3.80 -1.64
CA THR A 91 -17.06 -4.49 -2.05
C THR A 91 -16.67 -5.79 -2.75
N ARG A 92 -17.61 -6.72 -2.85
CA ARG A 92 -17.36 -7.94 -3.63
C ARG A 92 -17.19 -7.63 -5.13
N GLN A 93 -17.75 -6.51 -5.60
CA GLN A 93 -17.64 -6.04 -6.98
C GLN A 93 -16.30 -5.36 -7.26
N ASP A 94 -15.71 -4.68 -6.28
CA ASP A 94 -14.40 -4.02 -6.35
C ASP A 94 -13.57 -4.39 -5.10
N PRO A 95 -13.02 -5.62 -5.04
CA PRO A 95 -12.39 -6.17 -3.85
C PRO A 95 -10.95 -5.69 -3.64
N VAL A 96 -10.74 -4.36 -3.64
CA VAL A 96 -9.41 -3.74 -3.61
C VAL A 96 -9.24 -2.75 -2.45
N LEU A 97 -8.02 -2.67 -1.92
CA LEU A 97 -7.63 -1.65 -0.94
C LEU A 97 -7.26 -0.36 -1.66
N ILE A 98 -8.09 0.67 -1.47
CA ILE A 98 -7.85 2.00 -2.07
C ILE A 98 -6.91 2.78 -1.14
N LEU A 99 -5.74 3.20 -1.64
CA LEU A 99 -4.67 3.87 -0.88
C LEU A 99 -5.00 5.34 -0.55
N ARG A 100 -5.97 5.57 0.33
CA ARG A 100 -6.47 6.90 0.72
C ARG A 100 -5.55 7.62 1.71
N PRO A 101 -5.47 8.96 1.71
CA PRO A 101 -4.84 9.71 2.79
C PRO A 101 -5.43 9.38 4.16
N ALA A 102 -4.60 9.44 5.20
CA ALA A 102 -5.08 9.29 6.57
C ALA A 102 -6.00 10.47 6.94
N SER A 103 -7.12 10.18 7.58
CA SER A 103 -8.12 11.17 8.03
C SER A 103 -8.07 11.46 9.53
N ARG A 104 -7.39 10.61 10.30
CA ARG A 104 -7.25 10.69 11.75
C ARG A 104 -6.07 9.84 12.23
N ASP A 105 -5.67 10.08 13.47
CA ASP A 105 -4.68 9.24 14.16
C ASP A 105 -5.26 7.86 14.49
N ALA A 106 -4.65 6.81 13.92
CA ALA A 106 -5.05 5.42 14.10
C ALA A 106 -5.04 4.99 15.58
N ARG A 107 -4.02 5.43 16.33
CA ARG A 107 -3.81 5.01 17.72
C ARG A 107 -4.91 5.56 18.64
N SER A 108 -5.20 6.85 18.51
CA SER A 108 -6.27 7.52 19.23
C SER A 108 -7.62 6.92 18.87
N PHE A 109 -7.83 6.57 17.60
CA PHE A 109 -9.05 5.90 17.16
C PHE A 109 -9.21 4.51 17.80
N ILE A 110 -8.18 3.66 17.78
CA ILE A 110 -8.21 2.34 18.42
C ILE A 110 -8.48 2.48 19.92
N LYS A 111 -7.83 3.41 20.63
CA LYS A 111 -8.13 3.62 22.06
C LYS A 111 -9.59 4.01 22.30
N SER A 112 -10.16 4.82 21.42
CA SER A 112 -11.54 5.32 21.55
C SER A 112 -12.63 4.24 21.41
N ILE A 113 -12.27 3.02 20.98
CA ILE A 113 -13.24 1.92 20.93
C ILE A 113 -13.46 1.24 22.29
N ALA A 114 -12.56 1.47 23.26
CA ALA A 114 -12.73 0.96 24.62
C ALA A 114 -14.00 1.51 25.29
N ASP A 115 -14.43 2.71 24.89
CA ASP A 115 -15.65 3.35 25.40
C ASP A 115 -16.95 2.87 24.72
N LEU A 116 -16.86 1.94 23.76
CA LEU A 116 -18.01 1.43 23.02
C LEU A 116 -18.68 0.26 23.73
N ASN A 117 -20.01 0.22 23.62
CA ASN A 117 -20.77 -0.96 24.00
C ASN A 117 -21.03 -1.85 22.77
N VAL A 118 -20.72 -3.14 22.88
CA VAL A 118 -21.06 -4.11 21.83
C VAL A 118 -22.49 -4.59 22.08
N GLY A 119 -23.41 -4.25 21.18
CA GLY A 119 -24.83 -4.58 21.32
C GLY A 119 -25.05 -6.09 21.42
N GLY A 120 -26.01 -6.51 22.25
CA GLY A 120 -26.32 -7.94 22.49
C GLY A 120 -26.63 -8.70 21.20
N ASN A 121 -27.40 -8.10 20.29
CA ASN A 121 -27.69 -8.69 18.98
C ASN A 121 -26.43 -8.85 18.12
N THR A 122 -25.53 -7.86 18.13
CA THR A 122 -24.23 -7.94 17.44
C THR A 122 -23.41 -9.12 17.98
N LEU A 123 -23.35 -9.28 19.30
CA LEU A 123 -22.67 -10.42 19.93
C LEU A 123 -23.30 -11.75 19.53
N GLN A 124 -24.64 -11.85 19.51
CA GLN A 124 -25.34 -13.06 19.05
C GLN A 124 -25.00 -13.40 17.59
N ARG A 125 -24.95 -12.40 16.69
CA ARG A 125 -24.55 -12.60 15.29
C ARG A 125 -23.10 -13.10 15.17
N ILE A 126 -22.18 -12.53 15.95
CA ILE A 126 -20.77 -12.95 16.00
C ILE A 126 -20.64 -14.39 16.51
N SER A 127 -21.33 -14.74 17.59
CA SER A 127 -21.34 -16.11 18.12
C SER A 127 -21.87 -17.10 17.08
N ALA A 128 -23.02 -16.82 16.46
CA ALA A 128 -23.59 -17.68 15.43
C ALA A 128 -22.68 -17.85 14.19
N ALA A 129 -21.94 -16.79 13.81
CA ALA A 129 -20.96 -16.88 12.72
C ALA A 129 -19.72 -17.69 13.12
N THR A 130 -19.31 -17.61 14.39
CA THR A 130 -18.20 -18.40 14.95
C THR A 130 -18.56 -19.88 15.04
N GLU A 131 -19.78 -20.22 15.46
CA GLU A 131 -20.29 -21.60 15.45
C GLU A 131 -20.32 -22.19 14.03
N LYS A 132 -20.82 -21.41 13.05
CA LYS A 132 -20.80 -21.82 11.63
C LYS A 132 -19.38 -22.03 11.11
N LEU A 133 -18.43 -21.18 11.51
CA LEU A 133 -17.02 -21.37 11.16
C LEU A 133 -16.48 -22.67 11.78
N SER A 134 -16.73 -22.93 13.07
CA SER A 134 -16.30 -24.17 13.73
C SER A 134 -16.83 -25.40 12.99
N GLY A 135 -18.13 -25.45 12.72
CA GLY A 135 -18.75 -26.56 11.99
C GLY A 135 -18.16 -26.74 10.58
N PHE A 136 -17.87 -25.64 9.87
CA PHE A 136 -17.20 -25.71 8.56
C PHE A 136 -15.78 -26.29 8.67
N LEU A 137 -15.00 -25.87 9.67
CA LEU A 137 -13.63 -26.35 9.87
C LEU A 137 -13.61 -27.84 10.22
N GLU A 138 -14.55 -28.29 11.07
CA GLU A 138 -14.74 -29.70 11.42
C GLU A 138 -15.12 -30.54 10.21
N GLU A 139 -16.14 -30.11 9.44
CA GLU A 139 -16.62 -30.81 8.24
C GLU A 139 -15.51 -31.00 7.18
N HIS A 140 -14.61 -30.02 7.06
CA HIS A 140 -13.54 -30.02 6.05
C HIS A 140 -12.16 -30.46 6.58
N GLU A 141 -12.12 -30.97 7.83
CA GLU A 141 -10.93 -31.45 8.52
C GLU A 141 -9.78 -30.41 8.52
N VAL A 142 -10.10 -29.16 8.85
CA VAL A 142 -9.15 -28.04 8.84
C VAL A 142 -8.43 -27.91 10.18
N GLY A 143 -7.36 -28.69 10.34
CA GLY A 143 -6.53 -28.67 11.54
C GLY A 143 -7.07 -29.53 12.69
N ASN A 144 -6.34 -29.56 13.81
CA ASN A 144 -6.79 -30.21 15.03
C ASN A 144 -7.70 -29.29 15.87
N GLN A 145 -8.34 -29.84 16.91
CA GLN A 145 -9.27 -29.09 17.77
C GLN A 145 -8.68 -27.78 18.32
N LYS A 146 -7.44 -27.81 18.82
CA LYS A 146 -6.77 -26.63 19.36
C LYS A 146 -6.50 -25.58 18.28
N GLU A 147 -6.15 -26.00 17.08
CA GLU A 147 -5.94 -25.10 15.93
C GLU A 147 -7.24 -24.44 15.49
N MET A 148 -8.33 -25.22 15.43
CA MET A 148 -9.66 -24.73 15.10
C MET A 148 -10.16 -23.71 16.14
N GLU A 149 -10.05 -24.04 17.43
CA GLU A 149 -10.41 -23.13 18.53
C GLU A 149 -9.62 -21.82 18.47
N ASN A 150 -8.32 -21.89 18.18
CA ASN A 150 -7.50 -20.68 18.03
C ASN A 150 -7.95 -19.83 16.84
N LEU A 151 -8.22 -20.44 15.68
CA LEU A 151 -8.69 -19.71 14.50
C LEU A 151 -10.07 -19.08 14.74
N CYS A 152 -10.99 -19.80 15.38
CA CYS A 152 -12.30 -19.27 15.76
C CYS A 152 -12.18 -18.06 16.70
N ASN A 153 -11.29 -18.13 17.71
CA ASN A 153 -11.02 -17.00 18.59
C ASN A 153 -10.39 -15.81 17.85
N ASP A 154 -9.47 -16.07 16.91
CA ASP A 154 -8.84 -15.04 16.09
C ASP A 154 -9.89 -14.31 15.21
N MET A 155 -10.81 -15.06 14.60
CA MET A 155 -11.90 -14.54 13.77
C MET A 155 -12.94 -13.78 14.60
N LEU A 156 -13.34 -14.31 15.76
CA LEU A 156 -14.26 -13.64 16.69
C LEU A 156 -13.71 -12.27 17.09
N SER A 157 -12.46 -12.21 17.56
CA SER A 157 -11.84 -10.93 17.94
C SER A 157 -11.71 -9.97 16.77
N THR A 158 -11.45 -10.47 15.56
CA THR A 158 -11.42 -9.67 14.33
C THR A 158 -12.78 -9.06 14.02
N TRP A 159 -13.86 -9.85 14.05
CA TRP A 159 -15.21 -9.33 13.84
C TRP A 159 -15.61 -8.30 14.89
N VAL A 160 -15.35 -8.57 16.17
CA VAL A 160 -15.64 -7.63 17.27
C VAL A 160 -14.92 -6.28 17.06
N LEU A 161 -13.65 -6.30 16.66
CA LEU A 161 -12.89 -5.08 16.36
C LEU A 161 -13.46 -4.32 15.15
N LEU A 162 -13.70 -5.02 14.04
CA LEU A 162 -14.20 -4.38 12.82
C LEU A 162 -15.61 -3.81 13.02
N CYS A 163 -16.47 -4.46 13.80
CA CYS A 163 -17.77 -3.92 14.22
C CYS A 163 -17.61 -2.60 14.97
N ALA A 164 -16.68 -2.56 15.92
CA ALA A 164 -16.38 -1.34 16.67
C ALA A 164 -15.80 -0.24 15.77
N PHE A 165 -14.92 -0.58 14.83
CA PHE A 165 -14.39 0.39 13.87
C PHE A 165 -15.50 0.96 12.99
N ALA A 166 -16.39 0.11 12.46
CA ALA A 166 -17.57 0.54 11.69
C ALA A 166 -18.44 1.49 12.52
N CYS A 167 -18.85 1.07 13.73
CA CYS A 167 -19.68 1.86 14.64
C CYS A 167 -19.04 3.20 15.01
N LYS A 168 -17.78 3.20 15.48
CA LYS A 168 -17.07 4.42 15.89
C LYS A 168 -16.81 5.34 14.72
N SER A 169 -16.50 4.79 13.54
CA SER A 169 -16.33 5.60 12.33
C SER A 169 -17.61 6.37 11.99
N GLN A 170 -18.77 5.83 12.37
CA GLN A 170 -20.07 6.45 12.21
C GLN A 170 -20.44 7.48 13.28
N GLY A 171 -19.62 7.64 14.32
CA GLY A 171 -19.89 8.51 15.46
C GLY A 171 -20.87 7.88 16.46
N ARG A 172 -21.15 6.58 16.34
CA ARG A 172 -22.00 5.83 17.28
C ARG A 172 -21.16 5.23 18.41
N ASN A 173 -21.81 5.01 19.55
CA ASN A 173 -21.20 4.38 20.73
C ASN A 173 -21.73 2.97 21.06
N VAL A 174 -22.71 2.48 20.29
CA VAL A 174 -23.29 1.14 20.45
C VAL A 174 -23.34 0.47 19.09
N THR A 175 -22.78 -0.74 18.98
CA THR A 175 -22.79 -1.50 17.73
C THR A 175 -24.18 -2.07 17.42
N THR A 176 -24.48 -2.22 16.14
CA THR A 176 -25.71 -2.83 15.63
C THR A 176 -25.39 -4.06 14.75
N GLU A 177 -26.42 -4.80 14.34
CA GLU A 177 -26.25 -5.92 13.41
C GLU A 177 -25.63 -5.49 12.06
N GLU A 178 -25.93 -4.27 11.60
CA GLU A 178 -25.34 -3.73 10.35
C GLU A 178 -23.82 -3.55 10.46
N ASP A 179 -23.30 -3.23 11.65
CA ASP A 179 -21.86 -3.18 11.89
C ASP A 179 -21.23 -4.57 11.74
N PHE A 180 -21.94 -5.60 12.20
CA PHE A 180 -21.51 -6.99 12.02
C PHE A 180 -21.52 -7.40 10.55
N GLU A 181 -22.58 -7.10 9.79
CA GLU A 181 -22.60 -7.44 8.36
C GLU A 181 -21.45 -6.76 7.60
N THR A 182 -21.13 -5.51 7.96
CA THR A 182 -19.98 -4.78 7.41
C THR A 182 -18.64 -5.44 7.78
N ALA A 183 -18.45 -5.79 9.06
CA ALA A 183 -17.26 -6.47 9.57
C ALA A 183 -17.07 -7.86 8.97
N TYR A 184 -18.17 -8.61 8.82
CA TYR A 184 -18.20 -9.93 8.24
C TYR A 184 -17.81 -9.89 6.76
N ASP A 185 -18.43 -9.00 5.98
CA ASP A 185 -18.13 -8.87 4.55
C ASP A 185 -16.70 -8.37 4.31
N THR A 186 -16.22 -7.43 5.11
CA THR A 186 -14.83 -6.94 5.02
C THR A 186 -13.83 -8.04 5.31
N THR A 187 -14.06 -8.84 6.36
CA THR A 187 -13.19 -9.99 6.67
C THR A 187 -13.19 -10.99 5.52
N ARG A 188 -14.36 -11.30 4.97
CA ARG A 188 -14.52 -12.19 3.81
C ARG A 188 -13.77 -11.67 2.58
N ILE A 189 -13.84 -10.37 2.32
CA ILE A 189 -13.17 -9.73 1.19
C ILE A 189 -11.65 -9.78 1.35
N LEU A 190 -11.14 -9.41 2.53
CA LEU A 190 -9.71 -9.49 2.86
C LEU A 190 -9.19 -10.93 2.70
N LEU A 191 -9.88 -11.91 3.25
CA LEU A 191 -9.44 -13.32 3.18
C LEU A 191 -9.47 -13.87 1.74
N PHE A 192 -10.56 -13.64 1.00
CA PHE A 192 -10.82 -14.43 -0.21
C PHE A 192 -10.68 -13.66 -1.53
N TYR A 193 -10.67 -12.32 -1.52
CA TYR A 193 -10.78 -11.54 -2.76
C TYR A 193 -9.65 -10.53 -2.96
N VAL A 194 -9.13 -9.91 -1.90
CA VAL A 194 -8.07 -8.89 -2.00
C VAL A 194 -6.75 -9.51 -2.45
N ASP A 195 -6.08 -8.90 -3.44
CA ASP A 195 -4.81 -9.40 -3.98
C ASP A 195 -3.64 -9.22 -3.01
N THR A 196 -2.61 -10.05 -3.11
CA THR A 196 -1.41 -9.92 -2.26
C THR A 196 -0.72 -8.57 -2.46
N ASN A 197 -0.79 -7.99 -3.65
CA ASN A 197 -0.19 -6.69 -3.96
C ASN A 197 -0.90 -5.53 -3.25
N ASP A 198 -2.19 -5.65 -2.90
CA ASP A 198 -2.89 -4.64 -2.11
C ASP A 198 -2.26 -4.46 -0.73
N TYR A 199 -1.99 -5.58 -0.04
CA TYR A 199 -1.32 -5.56 1.26
C TYR A 199 0.09 -4.96 1.12
N LYS A 200 0.86 -5.42 0.13
CA LYS A 200 2.23 -4.92 -0.12
C LYS A 200 2.25 -3.43 -0.44
N ALA A 201 1.26 -2.95 -1.17
CA ALA A 201 1.15 -1.54 -1.54
C ALA A 201 0.91 -0.63 -0.32
N LEU A 202 0.15 -1.08 0.69
CA LEU A 202 0.00 -0.34 1.95
C LEU A 202 1.34 -0.09 2.64
N THR A 203 2.19 -1.12 2.70
CA THR A 203 3.54 -0.97 3.26
C THR A 203 4.44 -0.14 2.34
N ALA A 204 4.40 -0.39 1.03
CA ALA A 204 5.25 0.31 0.07
C ALA A 204 4.99 1.82 0.08
N ILE A 205 3.74 2.28 0.11
CA ILE A 205 3.44 3.73 0.13
C ILE A 205 3.93 4.38 1.42
N ARG A 206 3.76 3.72 2.57
CA ARG A 206 4.23 4.24 3.85
C ARG A 206 5.75 4.34 3.86
N ARG A 207 6.43 3.25 3.52
CA ARG A 207 7.90 3.20 3.51
C ARG A 207 8.52 4.15 2.50
N LEU A 208 7.89 4.32 1.34
CA LEU A 208 8.28 5.31 0.34
C LEU A 208 8.15 6.72 0.92
N GLY A 209 6.96 7.09 1.41
CA GLY A 209 6.70 8.43 1.93
C GLY A 209 7.56 8.81 3.14
N THR A 210 8.03 7.82 3.91
CA THR A 210 8.93 8.02 5.06
C THR A 210 10.39 7.67 4.76
N HIS A 211 10.79 7.47 3.50
CA HIS A 211 12.14 7.02 3.19
C HIS A 211 13.15 8.16 3.41
N PRO A 212 14.23 7.95 4.18
CA PRO A 212 15.18 9.01 4.55
C PRO A 212 15.95 9.58 3.34
N VAL A 213 16.04 8.82 2.25
CA VAL A 213 16.70 9.30 1.02
C VAL A 213 15.89 10.35 0.27
N LEU A 214 14.55 10.39 0.40
CA LEU A 214 13.73 11.32 -0.37
C LEU A 214 14.02 12.79 -0.01
N PRO A 215 14.12 13.17 1.28
CA PRO A 215 14.56 14.51 1.66
C PRO A 215 15.96 14.88 1.16
N LEU A 216 16.88 13.91 1.10
CA LEU A 216 18.23 14.13 0.59
C LEU A 216 18.21 14.34 -0.93
N ALA A 217 17.51 13.48 -1.66
CA ALA A 217 17.35 13.57 -3.11
C ALA A 217 16.69 14.90 -3.52
N ALA A 218 15.68 15.34 -2.76
CA ALA A 218 15.02 16.63 -3.01
C ALA A 218 15.98 17.83 -2.99
N ARG A 219 17.01 17.77 -2.13
CA ARG A 219 18.04 18.83 -1.98
C ARG A 219 19.04 18.86 -3.11
N VAL A 220 19.22 17.77 -3.85
CA VAL A 220 20.12 17.72 -5.00
C VAL A 220 19.58 18.64 -6.09
N ALA A 221 20.31 19.72 -6.36
CA ALA A 221 19.94 20.72 -7.35
C ALA A 221 20.40 20.32 -8.76
N PHE A 222 19.75 20.87 -9.78
CA PHE A 222 20.21 20.74 -11.17
C PHE A 222 20.83 22.05 -11.65
N SER A 223 22.01 21.97 -12.26
CA SER A 223 22.58 23.11 -12.98
C SER A 223 21.76 23.44 -14.24
N PRO A 224 21.77 24.70 -14.70
CA PRO A 224 21.16 25.06 -15.98
C PRO A 224 21.72 24.26 -17.16
N GLY A 225 23.01 23.94 -17.15
CA GLY A 225 23.66 23.13 -18.19
C GLY A 225 23.15 21.68 -18.20
N PHE A 226 23.01 21.06 -17.04
CA PHE A 226 22.40 19.73 -16.93
C PHE A 226 20.94 19.73 -17.41
N GLU A 227 20.13 20.69 -16.97
CA GLU A 227 18.72 20.81 -17.43
C GLU A 227 18.65 21.05 -18.94
N LYS A 228 19.57 21.83 -19.52
CA LYS A 228 19.64 22.03 -20.97
C LYS A 228 19.93 20.71 -21.70
N LYS A 229 20.88 19.90 -21.23
CA LYS A 229 21.14 18.57 -21.81
C LYS A 229 19.95 17.63 -21.66
N LEU A 230 19.31 17.58 -20.49
CA LEU A 230 18.14 16.74 -20.27
C LEU A 230 16.96 17.14 -21.16
N ASN A 231 16.70 18.42 -21.33
CA ASN A 231 15.60 18.91 -22.17
C ASN A 231 15.92 18.81 -23.68
N ALA A 232 17.17 18.56 -24.06
CA ALA A 232 17.59 18.23 -25.43
C ALA A 232 17.75 16.71 -25.66
N SER A 233 17.45 15.88 -24.65
CA SER A 233 17.65 14.44 -24.71
C SER A 233 16.62 13.72 -25.59
N VAL A 234 16.91 12.46 -25.93
CA VAL A 234 15.97 11.56 -26.62
C VAL A 234 14.65 11.46 -25.87
N ALA A 235 14.69 11.32 -24.54
CA ALA A 235 13.50 11.27 -23.70
C ALA A 235 12.62 12.53 -23.85
N ALA A 236 13.23 13.73 -23.82
CA ALA A 236 12.51 14.98 -24.01
C ALA A 236 11.93 15.12 -25.42
N ASN A 237 12.67 14.67 -26.44
CA ASN A 237 12.16 14.69 -27.82
C ASN A 237 10.97 13.74 -28.00
N LEU A 238 11.03 12.54 -27.43
CA LEU A 238 9.93 11.57 -27.47
C LEU A 238 8.66 12.12 -26.81
N GLU A 239 8.79 12.76 -25.64
CA GLU A 239 7.68 13.43 -24.97
C GLU A 239 7.10 14.58 -25.80
N ARG A 240 7.93 15.34 -26.50
CA ARG A 240 7.50 16.45 -27.36
C ARG A 240 6.73 15.96 -28.59
N VAL A 241 7.16 14.84 -29.19
CA VAL A 241 6.55 14.29 -30.42
C VAL A 241 5.27 13.52 -30.11
N HIS A 242 5.26 12.75 -29.02
CA HIS A 242 4.19 11.79 -28.70
C HIS A 242 3.38 12.14 -27.44
N GLY A 243 3.55 13.35 -26.92
CA GLY A 243 2.93 13.81 -25.68
C GLY A 243 1.40 13.82 -25.68
N ASP A 244 0.77 13.84 -26.86
CA ASP A 244 -0.69 13.78 -27.00
C ASP A 244 -1.29 12.50 -26.39
N TYR A 245 -0.55 11.38 -26.42
CA TYR A 245 -0.97 10.14 -25.78
C TYR A 245 -1.04 10.24 -24.24
N LEU A 246 -0.36 11.22 -23.64
CA LEU A 246 -0.34 11.45 -22.20
C LEU A 246 -1.42 12.45 -21.74
N ALA A 247 -2.16 13.06 -22.67
CA ALA A 247 -3.13 14.11 -22.36
C ALA A 247 -4.23 13.66 -21.39
N GLU A 248 -4.75 12.43 -21.55
CA GLU A 248 -5.77 11.88 -20.66
C GLU A 248 -5.25 11.68 -19.23
N LEU A 249 -3.97 11.31 -19.08
CA LEU A 249 -3.29 11.16 -17.79
C LEU A 249 -2.92 12.52 -17.16
N ALA A 250 -2.84 13.60 -17.96
CA ALA A 250 -2.67 14.98 -17.49
C ALA A 250 -3.87 15.54 -16.74
N VAL A 251 -5.05 14.94 -16.91
CA VAL A 251 -6.22 15.25 -16.08
C VAL A 251 -6.08 14.60 -14.69
N ALA A 252 -5.44 13.43 -14.61
CA ALA A 252 -5.28 12.66 -13.38
C ALA A 252 -4.16 13.16 -12.45
N THR A 253 -3.12 13.82 -12.98
CA THR A 253 -1.95 14.24 -12.17
C THR A 253 -1.59 15.70 -12.38
N SER A 254 -1.33 16.43 -11.28
CA SER A 254 -0.90 17.83 -11.29
C SER A 254 0.52 17.98 -11.81
N GLY A 255 0.69 17.96 -13.14
CA GLY A 255 1.95 18.27 -13.83
C GLY A 255 2.95 17.11 -13.98
N ALA A 256 2.76 15.99 -13.27
CA ALA A 256 3.64 14.82 -13.36
C ALA A 256 3.57 14.14 -14.74
N SER A 257 2.37 14.02 -15.32
CA SER A 257 2.13 13.28 -16.56
C SER A 257 2.40 14.07 -17.85
N ARG A 258 2.68 15.37 -17.77
CA ARG A 258 3.11 16.14 -18.95
C ARG A 258 4.53 15.78 -19.40
N SER A 259 5.32 15.15 -18.53
CA SER A 259 6.71 14.79 -18.80
C SER A 259 7.15 13.60 -17.94
N ILE A 260 6.71 12.39 -18.30
CA ILE A 260 6.94 11.17 -17.52
C ILE A 260 8.39 10.71 -17.55
N LEU A 261 9.00 10.58 -18.72
CA LEU A 261 10.39 10.18 -18.89
C LEU A 261 11.35 11.20 -18.27
N THR A 262 11.20 12.48 -18.59
CA THR A 262 12.16 13.48 -18.09
C THR A 262 12.00 13.74 -16.59
N ASN A 263 10.79 13.68 -16.01
CA ASN A 263 10.63 13.74 -14.56
C ASN A 263 11.13 12.46 -13.85
N SER A 264 10.98 11.29 -14.47
CA SER A 264 11.56 10.05 -13.96
C SER A 264 13.08 10.14 -13.92
N LEU A 265 13.71 10.58 -15.01
CA LEU A 265 15.15 10.81 -15.08
C LEU A 265 15.63 11.86 -14.07
N ARG A 266 14.84 12.92 -13.79
CA ARG A 266 15.17 13.86 -12.72
C ARG A 266 15.20 13.18 -11.35
N LEU A 267 14.18 12.39 -11.00
CA LEU A 267 14.22 11.70 -9.71
C LEU A 267 15.39 10.72 -9.62
N LEU A 268 15.61 9.91 -10.66
CA LEU A 268 16.73 8.97 -10.72
C LEU A 268 18.07 9.67 -10.62
N GLY A 269 18.22 10.81 -11.31
CA GLY A 269 19.41 11.64 -11.20
C GLY A 269 19.61 12.20 -9.79
N GLN A 270 18.56 12.66 -9.12
CA GLN A 270 18.64 13.10 -7.73
C GLN A 270 19.05 11.96 -6.79
N LEU A 271 18.53 10.75 -6.99
CA LEU A 271 18.92 9.57 -6.22
C LEU A 271 20.38 9.20 -6.45
N GLN A 272 20.84 9.24 -7.70
CA GLN A 272 22.25 9.04 -8.05
C GLN A 272 23.15 10.13 -7.46
N GLY A 273 22.71 11.38 -7.48
CA GLY A 273 23.42 12.49 -6.82
C GLY A 273 23.62 12.24 -5.34
N VAL A 274 22.61 11.73 -4.63
CA VAL A 274 22.76 11.32 -3.21
C VAL A 274 23.78 10.20 -3.06
N ARG A 275 23.76 9.18 -3.91
CA ARG A 275 24.73 8.07 -3.87
C ARG A 275 26.18 8.52 -4.13
N GLN A 276 26.35 9.57 -4.92
CA GLN A 276 27.65 10.17 -5.25
C GLN A 276 28.01 11.34 -4.33
N GLU A 277 27.22 11.59 -3.27
CA GLU A 277 27.41 12.70 -2.32
C GLU A 277 27.45 14.09 -2.99
N LEU A 278 26.73 14.24 -4.11
CA LEU A 278 26.63 15.49 -4.87
C LEU A 278 25.46 16.34 -4.37
N GLU A 279 25.75 17.58 -3.99
CA GLU A 279 24.70 18.57 -3.70
C GLU A 279 24.06 19.15 -4.97
N ARG A 280 24.76 19.05 -6.11
CA ARG A 280 24.32 19.59 -7.39
C ARG A 280 24.82 18.75 -8.57
N LEU A 281 23.93 18.53 -9.54
CA LEU A 281 24.24 17.88 -10.81
C LEU A 281 24.65 18.92 -11.86
N GLU A 282 25.94 18.93 -12.17
CA GLU A 282 26.56 19.77 -13.18
C GLU A 282 26.48 19.13 -14.59
N GLU A 283 26.68 19.93 -15.63
CA GLU A 283 26.57 19.49 -17.02
C GLU A 283 27.52 18.32 -17.38
N GLU A 284 28.68 18.26 -16.73
CA GLU A 284 29.67 17.19 -16.87
C GLU A 284 29.20 15.86 -16.27
N HIS A 285 28.28 15.87 -15.31
CA HIS A 285 27.71 14.66 -14.72
C HIS A 285 26.63 14.02 -15.60
N TYR A 286 26.20 14.68 -16.69
CA TYR A 286 25.01 14.24 -17.44
C TYR A 286 25.11 12.78 -17.92
N GLU A 287 26.21 12.41 -18.59
CA GLU A 287 26.34 11.07 -19.18
C GLU A 287 26.40 9.98 -18.10
N SER A 288 27.20 10.18 -17.05
CA SER A 288 27.34 9.21 -15.95
C SER A 288 26.03 9.05 -15.18
N ILE A 289 25.29 10.14 -14.94
CA ILE A 289 23.99 10.10 -14.25
C ILE A 289 22.93 9.38 -15.09
N ILE A 290 22.89 9.59 -16.41
CA ILE A 290 21.95 8.88 -17.28
C ILE A 290 22.26 7.39 -17.29
N ILE A 291 23.52 6.98 -17.45
CA ILE A 291 23.92 5.57 -17.40
C ILE A 291 23.55 4.95 -16.05
N GLY A 292 23.92 5.60 -14.94
CA GLY A 292 23.57 5.12 -13.60
C GLY A 292 22.05 5.09 -13.35
N SER A 293 21.27 5.96 -13.98
CA SER A 293 19.80 5.92 -13.90
C SER A 293 19.24 4.70 -14.62
N MET A 294 19.82 4.29 -15.75
CA MET A 294 19.45 3.07 -16.47
C MET A 294 19.77 1.83 -15.63
N GLU A 295 20.97 1.78 -15.03
CA GLU A 295 21.39 0.69 -14.15
C GLU A 295 20.47 0.54 -12.93
N ILE A 296 20.01 1.65 -12.34
CA ILE A 296 19.03 1.62 -11.24
C ILE A 296 17.71 0.97 -11.67
N ILE A 297 17.18 1.34 -12.84
CA ILE A 297 15.91 0.80 -13.35
C ILE A 297 16.06 -0.69 -13.69
N GLU A 298 17.17 -1.06 -14.31
CA GLU A 298 17.49 -2.46 -14.64
C GLU A 298 17.71 -3.30 -13.38
N GLY A 299 18.26 -2.72 -12.32
CA GLY A 299 18.46 -3.36 -11.03
C GLY A 299 17.16 -3.82 -10.35
N VAL A 300 16.02 -3.23 -10.70
CA VAL A 300 14.69 -3.70 -10.25
C VAL A 300 13.96 -4.56 -11.30
N GLY A 301 14.68 -5.03 -12.32
CA GLY A 301 14.17 -5.93 -13.35
C GLY A 301 13.32 -5.24 -14.42
N VAL A 302 13.42 -3.92 -14.57
CA VAL A 302 12.72 -3.17 -15.62
C VAL A 302 13.70 -2.80 -16.74
N SER A 303 13.37 -3.14 -17.99
CA SER A 303 14.21 -2.75 -19.13
C SER A 303 14.21 -1.22 -19.32
N SER A 304 15.40 -0.69 -19.58
CA SER A 304 15.66 0.73 -19.87
C SER A 304 15.51 1.10 -21.35
N ASP A 305 15.09 0.16 -22.21
CA ASP A 305 15.01 0.32 -23.67
C ASP A 305 14.15 1.52 -24.11
N PHE A 306 13.18 1.91 -23.29
CA PHE A 306 12.32 3.07 -23.55
C PHE A 306 13.06 4.43 -23.58
N LEU A 307 14.32 4.47 -23.14
CA LEU A 307 15.19 5.65 -23.26
C LEU A 307 15.98 5.68 -24.57
N LYS A 308 16.05 4.54 -25.28
CA LYS A 308 16.87 4.34 -26.49
C LYS A 308 16.03 4.07 -27.75
N ASP A 309 14.87 3.44 -27.61
CA ASP A 309 13.99 3.02 -28.70
C ASP A 309 12.64 3.76 -28.67
N GLU A 310 12.36 4.47 -29.77
CA GLU A 310 11.12 5.22 -29.97
C GLU A 310 9.89 4.32 -29.93
N SER A 311 9.97 3.10 -30.47
CA SER A 311 8.82 2.18 -30.50
C SER A 311 8.45 1.68 -29.11
N SER A 312 9.46 1.38 -28.28
CA SER A 312 9.30 1.06 -26.87
C SER A 312 8.72 2.22 -26.05
N ALA A 313 9.16 3.46 -26.29
CA ALA A 313 8.62 4.64 -25.62
C ALA A 313 7.17 4.93 -26.02
N LEU A 314 6.85 4.81 -27.31
CA LEU A 314 5.49 4.97 -27.82
C LEU A 314 4.52 3.97 -27.20
N THR A 315 4.97 2.72 -27.03
CA THR A 315 4.20 1.66 -26.39
C THR A 315 3.87 2.02 -24.94
N ILE A 316 4.84 2.59 -24.19
CA ILE A 316 4.60 3.08 -22.83
C ILE A 316 3.57 4.21 -22.84
N PHE A 317 3.72 5.21 -23.70
CA PHE A 317 2.83 6.38 -23.70
C PHE A 317 1.39 5.99 -24.04
N LYS A 318 1.18 5.13 -25.03
CA LYS A 318 -0.15 4.58 -25.35
C LYS A 318 -0.71 3.76 -24.20
N GLY A 319 0.15 2.97 -23.55
CA GLY A 319 -0.20 2.09 -22.45
C GLY A 319 -0.46 2.80 -21.11
N LEU A 320 -0.14 4.09 -20.98
CA LEU A 320 -0.33 4.87 -19.77
C LEU A 320 -1.73 5.50 -19.65
N ARG A 321 -2.60 5.26 -20.62
CA ARG A 321 -3.99 5.66 -20.58
C ARG A 321 -4.71 5.01 -19.38
N PRO A 322 -5.27 5.78 -18.43
CA PRO A 322 -5.90 5.19 -17.24
C PRO A 322 -7.21 4.47 -17.59
N ALA A 323 -7.44 3.31 -16.97
CA ALA A 323 -8.76 2.71 -16.92
C ALA A 323 -9.72 3.57 -16.07
N LYS A 324 -11.03 3.33 -16.21
CA LYS A 324 -12.07 4.09 -15.49
C LYS A 324 -11.82 4.09 -13.97
N GLY A 325 -11.72 5.28 -13.37
CA GLY A 325 -11.57 5.47 -11.93
C GLY A 325 -10.13 5.33 -11.40
N VAL A 326 -9.17 4.97 -12.25
CA VAL A 326 -7.75 4.88 -11.86
C VAL A 326 -7.13 6.26 -11.66
N ASP A 327 -7.64 7.26 -12.36
CA ASP A 327 -7.29 8.67 -12.18
C ASP A 327 -7.51 9.15 -10.74
N GLU A 328 -8.67 8.86 -10.15
CA GLU A 328 -8.96 9.18 -8.74
C GLU A 328 -8.01 8.42 -7.78
N ARG A 329 -7.73 7.15 -8.08
CA ARG A 329 -6.81 6.33 -7.26
C ARG A 329 -5.39 6.88 -7.27
N ILE A 330 -4.91 7.36 -8.42
CA ILE A 330 -3.60 8.04 -8.53
C ILE A 330 -3.59 9.33 -7.69
N GLN A 331 -4.64 10.15 -7.75
CA GLN A 331 -4.73 11.37 -6.92
C GLN A 331 -4.71 11.06 -5.42
N LEU A 332 -5.38 10.01 -4.97
CA LEU A 332 -5.37 9.57 -3.58
C LEU A 332 -3.97 9.13 -3.13
N ILE A 333 -3.26 8.38 -3.98
CA ILE A 333 -1.87 7.97 -3.75
C ILE A 333 -0.96 9.20 -3.63
N THR A 334 -1.08 10.15 -4.56
CA THR A 334 -0.30 11.40 -4.55
C THR A 334 -0.53 12.17 -3.25
N ARG A 335 -1.78 12.41 -2.84
CA ARG A 335 -2.11 13.10 -1.59
C ARG A 335 -1.61 12.36 -0.35
N ARG A 336 -1.64 11.03 -0.38
CA ARG A 336 -1.12 10.20 0.72
C ARG A 336 0.40 10.33 0.81
N LEU A 337 1.12 10.30 -0.32
CA LEU A 337 2.57 10.53 -0.36
C LEU A 337 2.94 11.93 0.13
N GLU A 338 2.21 12.97 -0.29
CA GLU A 338 2.42 14.34 0.19
C GLU A 338 2.33 14.43 1.70
N SER A 339 1.27 13.86 2.28
CA SER A 339 1.05 13.87 3.73
C SER A 339 2.15 13.13 4.47
N LEU A 340 2.53 11.93 4.00
CA LEU A 340 3.58 11.12 4.62
C LEU A 340 4.95 11.80 4.56
N ILE A 341 5.30 12.46 3.46
CA ILE A 341 6.58 13.16 3.31
C ILE A 341 6.64 14.39 4.23
N VAL A 342 5.55 15.15 4.33
CA VAL A 342 5.47 16.30 5.25
C VAL A 342 5.61 15.85 6.70
N ASP A 343 4.90 14.78 7.08
CA ASP A 343 4.96 14.22 8.42
C ASP A 343 6.37 13.69 8.75
N ALA A 344 7.00 12.99 7.81
CA ALA A 344 8.33 12.41 8.00
C ALA A 344 9.44 13.46 8.10
N THR A 345 9.32 14.56 7.37
CA THR A 345 10.32 15.65 7.39
C THR A 345 10.15 16.59 8.59
N GLY A 346 8.99 16.57 9.25
CA GLY A 346 8.66 17.49 10.35
C GLY A 346 8.56 18.95 9.92
N ASN A 347 8.62 19.25 8.62
CA ASN A 347 8.59 20.60 8.07
C ASN A 347 7.40 20.77 7.12
N LYS A 348 6.41 21.56 7.54
CA LYS A 348 5.19 21.83 6.77
C LYS A 348 5.48 22.53 5.43
N ASP A 349 6.56 23.28 5.36
CA ASP A 349 6.96 24.01 4.15
C ASP A 349 7.90 23.19 3.26
N PHE A 350 8.23 21.95 3.63
CA PHE A 350 9.15 21.11 2.85
C PHE A 350 8.69 20.96 1.40
N LEU A 351 7.41 20.67 1.19
CA LEU A 351 6.87 20.54 -0.16
C LEU A 351 6.68 21.89 -0.87
N LEU A 352 6.63 23.02 -0.15
CA LEU A 352 6.70 24.34 -0.78
C LEU A 352 8.09 24.60 -1.34
N GLN A 353 9.14 24.21 -0.59
CA GLN A 353 10.53 24.31 -1.00
C GLN A 353 10.88 23.33 -2.13
N TYR A 354 10.31 22.12 -2.09
CA TYR A 354 10.60 21.03 -3.01
C TYR A 354 9.35 20.56 -3.78
N ALA A 355 8.56 21.49 -4.30
CA ALA A 355 7.26 21.23 -4.95
C ALA A 355 7.31 20.25 -6.13
N ARG A 356 8.49 20.05 -6.73
CA ARG A 356 8.69 19.13 -7.86
C ARG A 356 8.95 17.68 -7.44
N LEU A 357 9.21 17.39 -6.16
CA LEU A 357 9.55 16.05 -5.70
C LEU A 357 8.40 15.06 -5.96
N VAL A 358 7.19 15.36 -5.47
CA VAL A 358 6.03 14.48 -5.59
C VAL A 358 5.62 14.24 -7.05
N PRO A 359 5.59 15.26 -7.93
CA PRO A 359 5.40 15.03 -9.36
C PRO A 359 6.43 14.07 -9.98
N ARG A 360 7.71 14.17 -9.59
CA ARG A 360 8.75 13.27 -10.09
C ARG A 360 8.61 11.84 -9.57
N ILE A 361 8.22 11.68 -8.29
CA ILE A 361 7.86 10.38 -7.70
C ILE A 361 6.69 9.76 -8.46
N THR A 362 5.64 10.55 -8.72
CA THR A 362 4.45 10.09 -9.45
C THR A 362 4.78 9.72 -10.89
N ALA A 363 5.65 10.47 -11.57
CA ALA A 363 6.11 10.15 -12.91
C ALA A 363 6.85 8.80 -12.97
N LEU A 364 7.82 8.58 -12.07
CA LEU A 364 8.57 7.33 -12.00
C LEU A 364 7.67 6.15 -11.60
N LEU A 365 6.72 6.37 -10.68
CA LEU A 365 5.69 5.39 -10.33
C LEU A 365 4.91 4.93 -11.57
N LEU A 366 4.41 5.86 -12.38
CA LEU A 366 3.61 5.55 -13.56
C LEU A 366 4.44 4.86 -14.63
N LEU A 367 5.69 5.28 -14.82
CA LEU A 367 6.63 4.62 -15.71
C LEU A 367 6.85 3.16 -15.31
N LEU A 368 7.10 2.89 -14.02
CA LEU A 368 7.25 1.53 -13.50
C LEU A 368 5.94 0.73 -13.61
N ALA A 369 4.81 1.35 -13.31
CA ALA A 369 3.48 0.73 -13.43
C ALA A 369 3.19 0.28 -14.87
N SER A 370 3.59 1.07 -15.89
CA SER A 370 3.41 0.71 -17.30
C SER A 370 4.10 -0.61 -17.67
N LYS A 371 5.14 -1.01 -16.92
CA LYS A 371 5.92 -2.23 -17.14
C LYS A 371 5.41 -3.43 -16.35
N THR A 372 4.43 -3.25 -15.48
CA THR A 372 3.83 -4.36 -14.71
C THR A 372 2.54 -4.89 -15.35
N LYS A 373 2.06 -4.22 -16.40
CA LYS A 373 0.86 -4.58 -17.14
C LYS A 373 0.96 -5.96 -17.78
N GLU A 374 -0.16 -6.68 -17.80
CA GLU A 374 -0.25 -7.99 -18.47
C GLU A 374 -0.13 -7.87 -19.99
N SER A 375 -0.64 -6.77 -20.56
CA SER A 375 -0.52 -6.45 -21.98
C SER A 375 -0.06 -5.00 -22.16
N PRO A 376 0.94 -4.72 -23.02
CA PRO A 376 1.43 -3.36 -23.24
C PRO A 376 0.37 -2.37 -23.71
N GLU A 377 -0.63 -2.85 -24.47
CA GLU A 377 -1.69 -2.02 -25.06
C GLU A 377 -2.92 -1.83 -24.16
N ALA A 378 -3.06 -2.61 -23.09
CA ALA A 378 -4.19 -2.50 -22.16
C ALA A 378 -4.23 -1.09 -21.51
N PRO A 379 -5.36 -0.60 -21.00
CA PRO A 379 -5.34 0.58 -20.14
C PRO A 379 -4.60 0.28 -18.83
N LEU A 380 -4.08 1.32 -18.17
CA LEU A 380 -3.45 1.22 -16.86
C LEU A 380 -4.50 0.95 -15.78
N GLU A 381 -4.35 -0.14 -15.04
CA GLU A 381 -5.23 -0.54 -13.95
C GLU A 381 -4.64 -0.19 -12.58
N ASP A 382 -5.47 -0.21 -11.53
CA ASP A 382 -5.04 0.02 -10.15
C ASP A 382 -4.03 -1.04 -9.65
N SER A 383 -4.17 -2.28 -10.12
CA SER A 383 -3.23 -3.37 -9.85
C SER A 383 -1.82 -3.02 -10.39
N ASP A 384 -1.74 -2.40 -11.56
CA ASP A 384 -0.48 -1.94 -12.17
C ASP A 384 0.17 -0.84 -11.35
N VAL A 385 -0.62 0.14 -10.91
CA VAL A 385 -0.14 1.25 -10.07
C VAL A 385 0.41 0.74 -8.75
N LYS A 386 -0.27 -0.22 -8.11
CA LYS A 386 0.21 -0.84 -6.85
C LYS A 386 1.49 -1.65 -7.06
N ARG A 387 1.60 -2.40 -8.16
CA ARG A 387 2.85 -3.11 -8.51
C ARG A 387 3.98 -2.13 -8.81
N GLY A 388 3.70 -1.05 -9.53
CA GLY A 388 4.65 0.04 -9.78
C GLY A 388 5.14 0.70 -8.49
N LEU A 389 4.27 0.87 -7.50
CA LEU A 389 4.61 1.42 -6.19
C LEU A 389 5.56 0.50 -5.41
N ILE A 390 5.33 -0.82 -5.48
CA ILE A 390 6.21 -1.83 -4.87
C ILE A 390 7.59 -1.77 -5.54
N LEU A 391 7.65 -1.69 -6.87
CA LEU A 391 8.90 -1.54 -7.63
C LEU A 391 9.62 -0.22 -7.29
N LEU A 392 8.89 0.88 -7.16
CA LEU A 392 9.46 2.18 -6.82
C LEU A 392 10.11 2.16 -5.43
N TYR A 393 9.45 1.53 -4.45
CA TYR A 393 10.05 1.33 -3.14
C TYR A 393 11.33 0.48 -3.23
N ALA A 394 11.29 -0.65 -3.97
CA ALA A 394 12.48 -1.49 -4.17
C ALA A 394 13.63 -0.71 -4.83
N LEU A 395 13.33 0.15 -5.80
CA LEU A 395 14.30 0.99 -6.51
C LEU A 395 15.00 1.97 -5.58
N ILE A 396 14.23 2.60 -4.69
CA ILE A 396 14.72 3.63 -3.76
C ILE A 396 15.47 3.01 -2.57
N SER A 397 15.10 1.79 -2.17
CA SER A 397 15.76 1.04 -1.09
C SER A 397 16.93 0.17 -1.56
N GLY A 398 17.17 0.09 -2.88
CA GLY A 398 18.17 -0.77 -3.51
C GLY A 398 19.60 -0.48 -3.11
#